data_AF-B2RDP2-F1
#
_entry.id   AF-B2RDP2-F1
#
_cell.length_a   1.000
_cell.length_b   1.000
_cell.length_c   1.000
_cell.angle_alpha   90.00
_cell.angle_beta   90.00
_cell.angle_gamma   90.00
#
_symmetry.space_group_name_H-M   'P 1'
#
loop_
_entity.id
_entity.type
_entity.pdbx_description
1 polymer ?
#
loop_
_entity_poly.entity_id
_entity_poly.type
_entity_poly.pdbx_seq_one_letter_code
_entity_poly.pdbx_strand_id
1 'polypeptide(L)' 'MANRTVKDAHSIHGTNPQYLVEKIIRTRIYESKYWKEECFGLTAELVVDKAMELRNAMY' A
#
# COMPACT_ATOMS: atom_id res chain seq x y z
N MET A 1 2.26 -2.88 -15.00
CA MET A 1 1.25 -2.49 -13.99
C MET A 1 1.97 -2.00 -12.75
N ALA A 2 1.74 -0.77 -12.29
CA ALA A 2 2.46 -0.18 -11.15
C ALA A 2 2.09 -0.83 -9.80
N ASN A 3 0.83 -1.30 -9.64
CA ASN A 3 0.33 -1.83 -8.37
C ASN A 3 0.57 -3.35 -8.17
N ARG A 4 1.55 -3.94 -8.88
CA ARG A 4 1.91 -5.35 -8.71
C ARG A 4 2.85 -5.50 -7.53
N THR A 5 2.80 -6.62 -6.83
CA THR A 5 3.77 -6.94 -5.79
C THR A 5 5.17 -7.02 -6.42
N VAL A 6 6.16 -6.45 -5.72
CA VAL A 6 7.57 -6.53 -6.12
C VAL A 6 8.04 -7.98 -6.19
N LYS A 7 8.99 -8.29 -7.06
CA LYS A 7 9.33 -9.68 -7.44
C LYS A 7 9.98 -10.49 -6.32
N ASP A 8 10.68 -9.80 -5.44
CA ASP A 8 11.43 -10.31 -4.31
C ASP A 8 10.60 -10.37 -3.01
N ALA A 9 9.34 -9.96 -3.05
CA ALA A 9 8.45 -10.10 -1.91
C ALA A 9 8.18 -11.58 -1.61
N HIS A 10 8.38 -11.96 -0.35
CA HIS A 10 7.99 -13.26 0.16
C HIS A 10 6.46 -13.40 0.20
N SER A 11 5.95 -14.62 0.06
CA SER A 11 4.55 -14.90 0.34
C SER A 11 4.28 -14.78 1.84
N ILE A 12 3.08 -14.32 2.18
CA ILE A 12 2.62 -14.18 3.57
C ILE A 12 1.33 -14.98 3.69
N HIS A 13 1.23 -15.84 4.70
CA HIS A 13 0.13 -16.81 4.86
C HIS A 13 -0.14 -17.64 3.59
N GLY A 14 0.92 -18.03 2.87
CA GLY A 14 0.81 -18.87 1.66
C GLY A 14 0.22 -18.16 0.44
N THR A 15 0.07 -16.83 0.46
CA THR A 15 -0.50 -16.05 -0.65
C THR A 15 0.32 -14.80 -0.94
N ASN A 16 -0.06 -14.08 -1.99
CA ASN A 16 0.50 -12.76 -2.27
C ASN A 16 0.15 -11.82 -1.08
N PRO A 17 1.12 -11.10 -0.48
CA PRO A 17 0.87 -10.24 0.66
C PRO A 17 -0.24 -9.21 0.45
N GLN A 18 -0.40 -8.70 -0.79
CA GLN A 18 -1.49 -7.76 -1.09
C GLN A 18 -2.87 -8.41 -0.96
N TYR A 19 -2.99 -9.72 -1.16
CA TYR A 19 -4.28 -10.42 -1.16
C TYR A 19 -4.88 -10.63 0.24
N LEU A 20 -4.15 -10.27 1.30
CA LEU A 20 -4.70 -10.20 2.65
C LEU A 20 -5.79 -9.12 2.78
N VAL A 21 -5.81 -8.13 1.87
CA VAL A 21 -6.88 -7.14 1.76
C VAL A 21 -7.81 -7.53 0.61
N GLU A 22 -9.12 -7.51 0.82
CA GLU A 22 -10.12 -7.89 -0.19
C GLU A 22 -9.98 -7.15 -1.53
N LYS A 23 -10.31 -7.82 -2.64
CA LYS A 23 -10.11 -7.27 -4.00
C LYS A 23 -10.79 -5.91 -4.18
N ILE A 24 -12.02 -5.77 -3.70
CA ILE A 24 -12.80 -4.52 -3.83
C ILE A 24 -12.12 -3.39 -3.05
N ILE A 25 -11.63 -3.67 -1.84
CA ILE A 25 -10.93 -2.68 -1.02
C ILE A 25 -9.62 -2.25 -1.69
N ARG A 26 -8.83 -3.19 -2.23
CA ARG A 26 -7.59 -2.85 -2.96
C ARG A 26 -7.87 -1.95 -4.16
N THR A 27 -8.93 -2.24 -4.93
CA THR A 27 -9.33 -1.36 -6.03
C THR A 27 -9.65 0.05 -5.54
N ARG A 28 -10.39 0.20 -4.43
CA ARG A 28 -10.66 1.52 -3.83
C ARG A 28 -9.40 2.23 -3.35
N ILE A 29 -8.44 1.51 -2.78
CA ILE A 29 -7.14 2.05 -2.38
C ILE A 29 -6.42 2.59 -3.63
N TYR A 30 -6.27 1.78 -4.69
CA TYR A 30 -5.56 2.19 -5.91
C TYR A 30 -6.23 3.37 -6.64
N GLU A 31 -7.56 3.50 -6.54
CA GLU A 31 -8.32 4.58 -7.15
C GLU A 31 -8.27 5.89 -6.37
N SER A 32 -7.95 5.83 -5.08
CA SER A 32 -7.92 7.00 -4.19
C SER A 32 -6.89 8.05 -4.63
N LYS A 33 -7.18 9.31 -4.31
CA LYS A 33 -6.28 10.44 -4.55
C LYS A 33 -4.93 10.23 -3.84
N TYR A 34 -4.99 9.87 -2.56
CA TYR A 34 -3.79 9.63 -1.75
C TYR A 34 -2.87 8.58 -2.36
N TRP A 35 -3.40 7.44 -2.83
CA TRP A 35 -2.55 6.42 -3.47
C TRP A 35 -1.86 6.94 -4.74
N LYS A 36 -2.59 7.68 -5.59
CA LYS A 36 -2.06 8.15 -6.88
C LYS A 36 -1.04 9.27 -6.73
N GLU A 37 -1.20 10.14 -5.73
CA GLU A 37 -0.34 11.30 -5.53
C GLU A 37 0.81 11.00 -4.55
N GLU A 38 0.54 10.28 -3.46
CA GLU A 38 1.48 10.13 -2.34
C GLU A 38 2.13 8.73 -2.28
N CYS A 39 1.51 7.68 -2.84
CA CYS A 39 2.04 6.31 -2.80
C CYS A 39 2.71 5.87 -4.11
N PHE A 40 2.74 6.71 -5.15
CA PHE A 40 3.39 6.35 -6.41
C PHE A 40 4.92 6.32 -6.27
N GLY A 41 5.53 5.16 -6.50
CA GLY A 41 6.98 4.99 -6.38
C GLY A 41 7.51 5.03 -4.94
N LEU A 42 6.63 4.93 -3.94
CA LEU A 42 7.00 4.98 -2.54
C LEU A 42 7.87 3.75 -2.18
N THR A 43 9.04 4.00 -1.61
CA THR A 43 10.00 2.97 -1.17
C THR A 43 9.88 2.72 0.33
N ALA A 44 10.45 1.61 0.83
CA ALA A 44 10.43 1.28 2.25
C ALA A 44 10.98 2.40 3.15
N GLU A 45 12.00 3.12 2.69
CA GLU A 45 12.63 4.22 3.43
C GLU A 45 11.71 5.45 3.54
N LEU A 46 10.93 5.75 2.49
CA LEU A 46 10.06 6.92 2.42
C LEU A 46 8.70 6.74 3.09
N VAL A 47 8.33 5.50 3.46
CA VAL A 47 7.06 5.20 4.14
C VAL A 47 6.93 5.96 5.47
N VAL A 48 8.05 6.13 6.21
CA VAL A 48 8.04 6.81 7.51
C VAL A 48 7.61 8.27 7.38
N ASP A 49 8.05 8.96 6.32
CA ASP A 49 7.72 10.37 6.09
C ASP A 49 6.22 10.57 5.91
N LYS A 50 5.60 9.72 5.09
CA LYS A 50 4.14 9.73 4.86
C LYS A 50 3.35 9.28 6.08
N ALA A 51 3.88 8.35 6.88
CA ALA A 51 3.25 7.92 8.11
C ALA A 51 3.18 9.03 9.17
N MET A 52 4.23 9.85 9.29
CA MET A 52 4.28 10.98 10.25
C MET A 52 3.22 12.06 9.98
N GLU A 53 2.78 12.21 8.73
CA GLU A 53 1.77 13.19 8.35
C GLU A 53 0.32 12.76 8.73
N LEU A 54 0.10 11.46 8.99
CA LEU A 54 -1.22 10.92 9.31
C LEU A 54 -1.65 11.27 10.73
N ARG A 55 -2.86 11.84 10.88
CA ARG A 55 -3.41 12.28 12.19
C ARG A 55 -4.53 11.41 12.74
N ASN A 56 -5.08 10.50 11.94
CA ASN A 56 -6.37 9.84 12.23
C ASN A 56 -6.25 8.52 13.01
N ALA A 57 -5.10 8.21 13.60
CA ALA A 57 -4.91 7.01 14.42
C ALA A 57 -5.15 7.25 15.93
N MET A 58 -5.49 8.47 16.34
CA MET A 58 -5.85 8.78 17.72
C MET A 58 -7.37 8.93 17.85
N TYR A 59 -8.01 7.90 18.40
CA TYR A 59 -9.12 8.07 19.34
C TYR A 59 -8.57 7.88 20.74
#